data_AF-A0A443SHR6-F1
#
_entry.id   AF-A0A443SHR6-F1
#
_cell.length_a   1.000
_cell.length_b   1.000
_cell.length_c   1.000
_cell.angle_alpha   90.00
_cell.angle_beta   90.00
_cell.angle_gamma   90.00
#
_symmetry.space_group_name_H-M   'P 1'
#
loop_
_entity.id
_entity.type
_entity.pdbx_description
1 polymer ?
#
loop_
_entity_poly.entity_id
_entity_poly.type
_entity_poly.pdbx_seq_one_letter_code
_entity_poly.pdbx_strand_id
1 'polypeptide(L)'
;MENKNKTAYYNMIVNTYIYLRLVSIPGHQGALGISKPHDVLGPWQIFGVEFVLTFLVVFTIFATLDANKRSMGSDSLSIGIAYLRV
;
A
#
# COMPACT_ATOMS: atom_id res chain seq x y z
N MET A 1 -29.35 -8.73 6.87
CA MET A 1 -28.32 -8.08 7.72
C MET A 1 -27.04 -7.73 6.93
N GLU A 2 -26.79 -8.35 5.77
CA GLU A 2 -25.62 -8.11 4.92
C GLU A 2 -25.58 -6.70 4.25
N ASN A 3 -26.73 -6.12 3.93
CA ASN A 3 -26.81 -4.87 3.18
C ASN A 3 -26.29 -3.65 3.99
N LYS A 4 -26.57 -3.61 5.31
CA LYS A 4 -26.08 -2.53 6.19
C LYS A 4 -24.56 -2.49 6.31
N ASN A 5 -23.89 -3.65 6.30
CA ASN A 5 -22.44 -3.72 6.33
C ASN A 5 -21.84 -3.15 5.04
N LYS A 6 -22.37 -3.52 3.87
CA LYS A 6 -21.91 -2.97 2.58
C LYS A 6 -22.01 -1.45 2.58
N THR A 7 -23.15 -0.88 3.00
CA THR A 7 -23.33 0.57 3.10
C THR A 7 -22.33 1.23 4.06
N ALA A 8 -22.03 0.59 5.19
CA ALA A 8 -21.04 1.09 6.14
C ALA A 8 -19.62 1.13 5.55
N TYR A 9 -19.21 0.10 4.81
CA TYR A 9 -17.92 0.08 4.11
C TYR A 9 -17.82 1.16 3.05
N TYR A 10 -18.87 1.36 2.25
CA TYR A 10 -18.91 2.45 1.27
C TYR A 10 -18.77 3.82 1.93
N ASN A 11 -19.51 4.06 3.02
CA ASN A 11 -19.43 5.32 3.74
C ASN A 11 -18.05 5.55 4.36
N MET A 12 -17.40 4.49 4.88
CA MET A 12 -16.04 4.59 5.40
C MET A 12 -15.05 4.99 4.31
N ILE A 13 -15.07 4.32 3.14
CA ILE A 13 -14.17 4.60 2.02
C ILE A 13 -14.39 6.03 1.49
N VAL A 14 -15.65 6.43 1.31
CA VAL A 14 -16.01 7.77 0.80
C VAL A 14 -15.59 8.85 1.79
N ASN A 15 -15.83 8.67 3.09
CA ASN A 15 -15.43 9.65 4.10
C ASN A 15 -13.90 9.83 4.15
N THR A 16 -13.13 8.74 4.15
CA THR A 16 -11.66 8.82 4.12
C THR A 16 -11.16 9.57 2.88
N TYR A 17 -11.74 9.31 1.71
CA TYR A 17 -11.37 10.00 0.48
C TYR A 17 -11.70 11.51 0.53
N ILE A 18 -12.85 11.86 1.11
CA ILE A 18 -13.26 13.26 1.31
C ILE A 18 -12.28 13.98 2.24
N TYR A 19 -11.91 13.38 3.38
CA TYR A 19 -10.94 13.98 4.31
C TYR A 19 -9.60 14.27 3.63
N LEU A 20 -9.08 13.31 2.86
CA LEU A 20 -7.80 13.47 2.16
C LEU A 20 -7.86 14.55 1.07
N ARG A 21 -9.01 14.74 0.39
CA ARG A 21 -9.21 15.89 -0.50
C ARG A 21 -9.26 17.21 0.24
N LEU A 22 -9.99 17.29 1.35
CA LEU A 22 -10.16 18.55 2.09
C LEU A 22 -8.83 19.12 2.60
N VAL A 23 -7.88 18.27 2.99
CA VAL A 23 -6.55 18.71 3.45
C VAL A 23 -5.57 18.95 2.29
N SER A 24 -5.92 18.54 1.06
CA SER A 24 -5.04 18.62 -0.11
C SER A 24 -5.35 19.84 -0.99
N ILE A 25 -4.30 20.51 -1.47
CA ILE A 25 -4.41 21.72 -2.28
C ILE A 25 -5.16 21.40 -3.60
N PRO A 26 -6.22 22.16 -3.96
CA PRO A 26 -6.94 21.96 -5.20
C PRO A 26 -5.98 22.11 -6.41
N GLY A 27 -6.05 21.15 -7.33
CA GLY A 27 -5.12 21.04 -8.47
C GLY A 27 -3.94 20.08 -8.26
N HIS A 28 -3.65 19.67 -7.02
CA HIS A 28 -2.58 18.70 -6.71
C HIS A 28 -3.11 17.38 -6.12
N GLN A 29 -4.43 17.20 -6.08
CA GLN A 29 -5.11 16.09 -5.40
C GLN A 29 -5.05 14.74 -6.15
N GLY A 30 -4.14 14.57 -7.13
CA GLY A 30 -3.97 13.40 -8.00
C GLY A 30 -4.89 12.19 -7.77
N ALA A 31 -4.31 11.08 -7.32
CA ALA A 31 -5.04 9.84 -7.00
C ALA A 31 -5.19 9.57 -5.49
N LEU A 32 -4.64 10.43 -4.61
CA LEU A 32 -4.73 10.35 -3.13
C LEU A 32 -4.47 8.96 -2.56
N GLY A 33 -3.44 8.28 -3.07
CA GLY A 33 -3.06 6.94 -2.63
C GLY A 33 -3.85 5.79 -3.28
N ILE A 34 -4.71 6.06 -4.26
CA ILE A 34 -5.28 5.01 -5.11
C ILE A 34 -4.16 4.47 -6.00
N SER A 35 -3.89 3.17 -5.87
CA SER A 35 -3.00 2.45 -6.78
C SER A 35 -3.65 2.45 -8.17
N LYS A 36 -3.03 3.17 -9.10
CA LYS A 36 -3.43 3.19 -10.50
C LYS A 36 -2.35 2.51 -11.32
N PRO A 37 -2.69 1.45 -12.07
CA PRO A 37 -1.73 0.86 -12.97
C PRO A 37 -1.32 1.88 -14.03
N HIS A 38 -0.07 1.79 -14.48
CA HIS A 38 0.40 2.61 -15.58
C HIS A 38 -0.30 2.18 -16.87
N ASP A 39 -0.83 3.15 -17.64
CA ASP A 39 -1.72 2.91 -18.79
C ASP A 39 -1.10 2.05 -19.92
N VAL A 40 0.23 1.89 -19.90
CA VAL A 40 0.99 1.12 -20.90
C VAL A 40 1.17 -0.35 -20.49
N LEU A 41 0.88 -0.72 -19.24
CA LEU A 41 1.10 -2.08 -18.75
C LEU A 41 -0.14 -2.96 -18.96
N GLY A 42 0.08 -4.18 -19.45
CA GLY A 42 -0.97 -5.18 -19.53
C GLY A 42 -1.42 -5.67 -18.15
N PRO A 43 -2.66 -6.16 -18.00
CA PRO A 43 -3.20 -6.66 -16.72
C PRO A 43 -2.28 -7.69 -16.03
N TRP A 44 -1.67 -8.57 -16.82
CA TRP A 44 -0.74 -9.60 -16.32
C TRP A 44 0.58 -9.01 -15.81
N GLN A 45 1.06 -7.93 -16.41
CA GLN A 45 2.28 -7.24 -15.98
C GLN A 45 2.05 -6.49 -14.67
N ILE A 46 0.90 -5.83 -14.54
CA ILE A 46 0.49 -5.14 -13.31
C ILE A 46 0.45 -6.13 -12.15
N PHE A 47 -0.25 -7.25 -12.34
CA PHE A 47 -0.31 -8.32 -11.34
C PHE A 47 1.07 -8.89 -11.01
N GLY A 48 1.90 -9.18 -12.02
CA GLY A 48 3.24 -9.71 -11.81
C GLY A 48 4.15 -8.78 -11.00
N VAL A 49 4.08 -7.47 -11.29
CA VAL A 49 4.83 -6.44 -10.56
C VAL A 49 4.37 -6.39 -9.11
N GLU A 50 3.06 -6.30 -8.86
CA GLU A 50 2.49 -6.23 -7.52
C GLU A 50 2.78 -7.50 -6.70
N PHE A 51 2.74 -8.68 -7.33
CA PHE A 51 3.07 -9.95 -6.70
C PHE A 51 4.55 -10.04 -6.27
N VAL A 52 5.48 -9.65 -7.14
CA VAL A 52 6.93 -9.67 -6.82
C VAL A 52 7.26 -8.64 -5.74
N LEU A 53 6.69 -7.43 -5.80
CA LEU A 53 6.86 -6.40 -4.78
C LEU A 53 6.37 -6.89 -3.41
N THR A 54 5.16 -7.47 -3.37
CA THR A 54 4.61 -8.04 -2.12
C THR A 54 5.48 -9.16 -1.57
N PHE A 55 5.98 -10.04 -2.45
CA PHE A 55 6.90 -11.11 -2.05
C PHE A 55 8.18 -10.56 -1.43
N LEU A 56 8.79 -9.52 -2.02
CA LEU A 56 10.00 -8.89 -1.49
C LEU A 56 9.75 -8.24 -0.12
N VAL A 57 8.61 -7.58 0.07
CA VAL A 57 8.24 -6.98 1.37
C VAL A 57 8.09 -8.06 2.42
N VAL A 58 7.34 -9.12 2.15
CA VAL A 58 7.13 -10.24 3.08
C VAL A 58 8.45 -10.96 3.38
N PHE A 59 9.28 -11.20 2.36
CA PHE A 59 10.62 -11.77 2.53
C PHE A 59 11.49 -10.89 3.43
N THR A 60 11.48 -9.57 3.21
CA THR A 60 12.25 -8.62 4.01
C THR A 60 11.75 -8.58 5.46
N ILE A 61 10.44 -8.68 5.68
CA ILE A 61 9.86 -8.79 7.03
C ILE A 61 10.36 -10.07 7.70
N PHE A 62 10.30 -11.22 7.03
CA PHE A 62 10.79 -12.48 7.60
C PHE A 62 12.30 -12.44 7.87
N ALA A 63 13.11 -11.93 6.94
CA ALA A 63 14.55 -11.76 7.12
C ALA A 63 14.89 -10.77 8.25
N THR A 64 14.06 -9.75 8.44
CA THR A 64 14.22 -8.75 9.50
C THR A 64 13.67 -9.21 10.85
N LEU A 65 12.76 -10.19 10.90
CA LEU A 65 12.22 -10.71 12.16
C LEU A 65 12.89 -12.01 12.62
N ASP A 66 13.83 -12.55 11.84
CA ASP A 66 14.59 -13.73 12.23
C ASP A 66 15.44 -13.46 13.48
N ALA A 67 15.20 -14.24 14.54
CA ALA A 67 15.86 -14.11 15.84
C ALA A 67 17.34 -14.56 15.81
N ASN A 68 17.79 -15.26 14.76
CA ASN A 68 19.18 -15.70 14.61
C ASN A 68 20.08 -14.73 13.82
N LYS A 69 19.54 -13.60 13.32
CA LYS A 69 20.33 -12.64 12.56
C LYS A 69 21.26 -11.81 13.47
N ARG A 70 22.46 -11.50 12.98
CA ARG A 70 23.29 -10.45 13.61
C ARG A 70 22.54 -9.14 13.50
N SER A 71 22.22 -8.52 14.63
CA SER A 71 21.56 -7.20 14.68
C SER A 71 22.40 -6.17 13.94
N MET A 72 22.05 -5.91 12.68
CA MET A 72 22.66 -4.91 11.82
C MET A 72 21.66 -3.75 11.66
N GLY A 73 21.46 -2.99 12.73
CA GLY A 73 20.72 -1.73 12.71
C GLY A 73 19.24 -1.81 13.07
N SER A 74 18.47 -0.82 12.62
CA SER A 74 17.06 -0.63 13.00
C SER A 74 16.12 -1.41 12.07
N ASP A 75 15.42 -2.39 12.66
CA ASP A 75 14.48 -3.26 11.98
C ASP A 75 13.30 -2.50 11.33
N SER A 76 12.86 -1.40 11.94
CA SER A 76 11.79 -0.54 11.40
C SER A 76 12.23 0.23 10.16
N LEU A 77 13.51 0.64 10.08
CA LEU A 77 14.05 1.32 8.89
C LEU A 77 14.20 0.35 7.72
N SER A 78 14.61 -0.90 7.97
CA SER A 78 14.75 -1.91 6.92
C SER A 78 13.41 -2.24 6.26
N ILE A 79 12.36 -2.40 7.07
CA ILE A 79 10.98 -2.62 6.58
C ILE A 79 10.47 -1.36 5.87
N GLY A 80 10.77 -0.17 6.38
CA GLY A 80 10.40 1.10 5.75
C GLY A 80 11.03 1.31 4.36
N ILE A 81 12.30 0.92 4.18
CA ILE A 81 12.98 0.97 2.87
C ILE A 81 12.38 -0.04 1.89
N ALA A 82 12.00 -1.22 2.36
CA ALA A 82 11.29 -2.20 1.52
C ALA A 82 9.91 -1.68 1.07
N TYR A 83 9.22 -0.92 1.93
CA TYR A 83 7.90 -0.36 1.64
C TYR A 83 7.94 0.88 0.73
N LEU A 84 9.06 1.61 0.66
CA LEU A 84 9.19 2.86 -0.11
C LEU A 84 8.84 2.73 -1.61
N ARG A 85 8.89 1.51 -2.15
CA ARG A 85 8.62 1.25 -3.57
C ARG A 85 7.23 0.67 -3.87
N VAL A 86 6.45 0.32 -2.84
CA VAL A 86 5.03 -0.09 -2.96
C VAL A 86 4.18 1.16 -3.03
#